data_AF-A0A9D1QP58-F1
#
_entry.id   AF-A0A9D1QP58-F1
#
_cell.length_a   1.000
_cell.length_b   1.000
_cell.length_c   1.000
_cell.angle_alpha   90.00
_cell.angle_beta   90.00
_cell.angle_gamma   90.00
#
_symmetry.space_group_name_H-M   'P 1'
#
loop_
_entity.id
_entity.type
_entity.pdbx_description
1 polymer ?
#
loop_
_entity_poly.entity_id
_entity_poly.type
_entity_poly.pdbx_seq_one_letter_code
_entity_poly.pdbx_strand_id
1 'polypeptide(L)'
;MFLAISTATVLVAAIVSSIISAFIPRLSINYVSIAIGVAIALIAPLNHLVAPFHSEVFMYIVAPLIYFERQGTRINQVRQSIGQIVSTAVILVLAMTFVSSAGLAWLGIPVALAALLSALSTSTDATATDAVTAGMIMP
;
A
#
# COMPACT_ATOMS: atom_id res chain seq x y z
N MET A 1 -11.75 -4.53 -26.03
CA MET A 1 -11.55 -5.97 -25.74
C MET A 1 -10.34 -6.19 -24.83
N PHE A 2 -9.15 -5.69 -25.18
CA PHE A 2 -7.94 -5.82 -24.35
C PHE A 2 -8.09 -5.30 -22.90
N LEU A 3 -8.66 -4.11 -22.70
CA LEU A 3 -8.89 -3.55 -21.36
C LEU A 3 -9.76 -4.47 -20.48
N ALA A 4 -10.80 -5.08 -21.07
CA ALA A 4 -11.69 -6.00 -20.35
C ALA A 4 -10.95 -7.28 -19.92
N ILE A 5 -10.06 -7.79 -20.76
CA ILE A 5 -9.21 -8.96 -20.45
C ILE A 5 -8.24 -8.62 -19.32
N SER A 6 -7.61 -7.44 -19.35
CA SER A 6 -6.74 -6.97 -18.28
C SER A 6 -7.48 -6.85 -16.95
N THR A 7 -8.64 -6.18 -16.94
CA THR A 7 -9.44 -6.02 -15.72
C THR A 7 -9.91 -7.38 -15.19
N ALA A 8 -10.35 -8.28 -16.07
CA ALA A 8 -10.73 -9.64 -15.69
C ALA A 8 -9.56 -10.43 -15.09
N THR A 9 -8.36 -10.30 -15.67
CA THR A 9 -7.14 -10.96 -15.18
C THR A 9 -6.78 -10.47 -13.78
N VAL A 10 -6.78 -9.15 -13.56
CA VAL A 10 -6.51 -8.57 -12.23
C VAL A 10 -7.59 -8.97 -11.21
N LEU A 11 -8.85 -9.04 -11.64
CA LEU A 11 -9.96 -9.44 -10.77
C LEU A 11 -9.89 -10.92 -10.38
N VAL A 12 -9.56 -11.80 -11.33
CA VAL A 12 -9.31 -13.22 -11.05
C VAL A 12 -8.10 -13.37 -10.12
N ALA A 13 -7.02 -12.62 -10.36
CA ALA A 13 -5.86 -12.62 -9.47
C ALA A 13 -6.24 -12.21 -8.04
N ALA A 14 -7.04 -11.15 -7.87
CA ALA A 14 -7.53 -10.71 -6.57
C ALA A 14 -8.42 -11.76 -5.87
N ILE A 15 -9.30 -12.44 -6.61
CA ILE A 15 -10.10 -13.55 -6.07
C ILE A 15 -9.19 -14.69 -5.61
N VAL A 16 -8.21 -15.08 -6.41
CA VAL A 16 -7.24 -16.12 -6.06
C VAL A 16 -6.44 -15.73 -4.82
N SER A 17 -5.99 -14.47 -4.71
CA SER A 17 -5.33 -13.95 -3.50
C SER A 17 -6.20 -14.09 -2.27
N SER A 18 -7.48 -13.74 -2.38
CA SER A 18 -8.45 -13.83 -1.28
C SER A 18 -8.68 -15.27 -0.84
N ILE A 19 -8.84 -16.19 -1.79
CA ILE A 19 -9.00 -17.62 -1.51
C ILE A 19 -7.75 -18.18 -0.82
N ILE A 20 -6.55 -17.88 -1.32
CA ILE A 20 -5.29 -18.36 -0.72
C ILE A 20 -5.10 -17.79 0.69
N SER A 21 -5.39 -16.50 0.89
CA SER A 21 -5.32 -15.86 2.21
C SER A 21 -6.31 -16.49 3.20
N ALA A 22 -7.49 -16.94 2.74
CA ALA A 22 -8.45 -17.66 3.58
C ALA A 22 -7.93 -19.03 4.07
N PHE A 23 -7.11 -19.73 3.26
CA PHE A 23 -6.50 -21.00 3.67
C PHE A 23 -5.27 -20.82 4.58
N ILE A 24 -4.61 -19.65 4.52
CA ILE A 24 -3.41 -19.34 5.30
C ILE A 24 -3.71 -18.12 6.19
N PRO A 25 -4.45 -18.28 7.30
CA PRO A 25 -4.91 -17.16 8.14
C PRO A 25 -3.78 -16.39 8.84
N ARG A 26 -2.53 -16.85 8.74
CA ARG A 26 -1.34 -16.15 9.24
C ARG A 26 -0.82 -15.07 8.29
N LEU A 27 -1.23 -15.08 7.02
CA LEU A 27 -0.76 -14.14 6.02
C LEU A 27 -1.91 -13.19 5.62
N SER A 28 -1.67 -11.88 5.77
CA SER A 28 -2.62 -10.88 5.29
C SER A 28 -2.77 -10.94 3.77
N ILE A 29 -3.96 -10.59 3.30
CA ILE A 29 -4.29 -10.58 1.87
C ILE A 29 -3.34 -9.70 1.06
N ASN A 30 -2.75 -8.67 1.67
CA ASN A 30 -1.84 -7.74 1.01
C ASN A 30 -0.54 -8.44 0.58
N TYR A 31 0.08 -9.24 1.45
CA TYR A 31 1.28 -9.98 1.10
C TYR A 31 1.04 -11.02 0.00
N VAL A 32 -0.09 -11.72 0.09
CA VAL A 32 -0.49 -12.71 -0.93
C VAL A 32 -0.75 -12.03 -2.28
N SER A 33 -1.39 -10.87 -2.28
CA SER A 33 -1.69 -10.10 -3.50
C SER A 33 -0.43 -9.56 -4.17
N ILE A 34 0.54 -9.07 -3.39
CA ILE A 34 1.85 -8.65 -3.93
C ILE A 34 2.57 -9.85 -4.55
N ALA A 35 2.60 -11.00 -3.87
CA ALA A 35 3.27 -12.19 -4.38
C ALA A 35 2.65 -12.70 -5.69
N ILE A 36 1.32 -12.73 -5.79
CA ILE A 36 0.61 -13.12 -7.02
C ILE A 36 0.85 -12.09 -8.14
N GLY A 37 0.82 -10.79 -7.83
CA GLY A 37 1.14 -9.74 -8.80
C GLY A 37 2.55 -9.89 -9.37
N VAL A 38 3.55 -10.17 -8.51
CA VAL A 38 4.92 -10.45 -8.94
C VAL A 38 4.99 -11.71 -9.80
N ALA A 39 4.28 -12.79 -9.43
CA ALA A 39 4.22 -14.01 -10.22
C ALA A 39 3.64 -13.77 -11.63
N ILE A 40 2.56 -12.99 -11.73
CA ILE A 40 1.95 -12.60 -13.02
C ILE A 40 2.92 -11.76 -13.85
N ALA A 41 3.63 -10.81 -13.24
CA ALA A 41 4.58 -9.94 -13.93
C ALA A 41 5.80 -10.71 -14.48
N LEU A 42 6.27 -11.74 -13.76
CA LEU A 42 7.43 -12.54 -14.17
C LEU A 42 7.12 -13.54 -15.30
N ILE A 43 5.85 -13.94 -15.44
CA ILE A 43 5.44 -14.90 -16.45
C ILE A 43 5.02 -14.14 -17.72
N ALA A 44 5.91 -14.10 -18.73
CA ALA A 44 5.70 -13.35 -19.98
C ALA A 44 4.28 -13.48 -20.61
N PRO A 45 3.68 -14.68 -20.79
CA PRO A 45 2.33 -14.78 -21.37
C PRO A 45 1.24 -14.16 -20.47
N LEU A 46 1.44 -14.16 -19.15
CA LEU A 46 0.53 -13.53 -18.19
C LEU A 46 0.70 -12.01 -18.16
N ASN A 47 1.93 -11.52 -18.29
CA ASN A 47 2.22 -10.09 -18.34
C ASN A 47 1.58 -9.42 -19.56
N HIS A 48 1.51 -10.10 -20.71
CA HIS A 48 0.84 -9.56 -21.91
C HIS A 48 -0.68 -9.45 -21.77
N LEU A 49 -1.30 -10.13 -20.80
CA LEU A 49 -2.74 -10.01 -20.53
C LEU A 49 -3.06 -8.76 -19.72
N VAL A 50 -2.07 -8.19 -19.03
CA VAL A 50 -2.24 -7.02 -18.18
C VAL A 50 -1.87 -5.76 -18.96
N ALA A 51 -2.76 -4.78 -18.94
CA ALA A 51 -2.51 -3.49 -19.56
C ALA A 51 -1.34 -2.78 -18.85
N PRO A 52 -0.52 -2.00 -19.59
CA PRO A 52 0.56 -1.25 -18.97
C PRO A 52 0.01 -0.34 -17.87
N PHE A 53 0.80 -0.16 -16.82
CA PHE A 53 0.41 0.64 -15.67
C PHE A 53 0.24 2.11 -16.08
N HIS A 54 -0.96 2.65 -15.85
CA HIS A 54 -1.29 4.06 -16.05
C HIS A 54 -1.68 4.66 -14.70
N SER A 55 -0.93 5.68 -14.26
CA SER A 55 -1.13 6.29 -12.94
C SER A 55 -2.49 6.96 -12.82
N GLU A 56 -3.05 7.45 -13.92
CA GLU A 56 -4.37 8.09 -13.99
C GLU A 56 -5.47 7.09 -13.63
N VAL A 57 -5.42 5.89 -14.21
CA VAL A 57 -6.38 4.81 -13.96
C VAL A 57 -6.31 4.36 -12.50
N PHE A 58 -5.09 4.23 -11.96
CA PHE A 58 -4.89 3.87 -10.56
C PHE A 58 -5.46 4.93 -9.61
N MET A 59 -5.26 6.22 -9.91
CA MET A 59 -5.76 7.31 -9.07
C MET A 59 -7.30 7.37 -9.01
N TYR A 60 -7.99 6.99 -10.09
CA TYR A 60 -9.46 6.87 -10.07
C TYR A 60 -9.97 5.80 -9.10
N ILE A 61 -9.16 4.80 -8.76
CA ILE A 61 -9.51 3.74 -7.79
C ILE A 61 -9.10 4.17 -6.37
N VAL A 62 -7.91 4.74 -6.21
CA VAL A 62 -7.37 5.11 -4.90
C VAL A 62 -8.12 6.27 -4.25
N ALA A 63 -8.51 7.29 -5.02
CA ALA A 63 -9.13 8.48 -4.43
C ALA A 63 -10.49 8.17 -3.75
N PRO A 64 -11.42 7.41 -4.36
CA PRO A 64 -12.63 6.96 -3.67
C PRO A 64 -12.32 6.03 -2.50
N LEU A 65 -11.33 5.15 -2.60
CA LEU A 65 -10.95 4.24 -1.52
C LEU A 65 -10.56 5.00 -0.25
N ILE A 66 -9.66 5.98 -0.37
CA ILE A 66 -9.24 6.85 0.75
C ILE A 66 -10.44 7.65 1.29
N TYR A 67 -11.37 8.07 0.43
CA TYR A 67 -12.57 8.76 0.86
C TYR A 67 -13.48 7.87 1.72
N PHE A 68 -13.69 6.60 1.34
CA PHE A 68 -14.47 5.64 2.13
C PHE A 68 -13.78 5.25 3.43
N GLU A 69 -12.46 5.07 3.41
CA GLU A 69 -11.66 4.78 4.60
C GLU A 69 -11.81 5.88 5.66
N ARG A 70 -11.82 7.15 5.24
CA ARG A 70 -12.01 8.30 6.14
C ARG A 70 -13.41 8.41 6.74
N GLN A 71 -14.45 7.79 6.14
CA GLN A 71 -15.81 7.86 6.68
C GLN A 71 -15.97 7.03 7.96
N GLY A 72 -15.14 6.00 8.18
CA GLY A 72 -15.17 5.18 9.39
C GLY A 72 -14.69 5.91 10.65
N THR A 73 -13.97 7.02 10.50
CA THR A 73 -13.32 7.71 11.60
C THR A 73 -14.22 8.77 12.23
N ARG A 74 -14.49 8.65 13.54
CA ARG A 74 -15.31 9.63 14.27
C ARG A 74 -14.52 10.94 14.47
N ILE A 75 -15.05 12.05 13.94
CA ILE A 75 -14.39 13.37 14.05
C ILE A 75 -14.12 13.79 15.51
N ASN A 76 -14.95 13.38 16.46
CA ASN A 76 -14.76 13.67 17.89
C ASN A 76 -13.49 13.00 18.45
N GLN A 77 -13.15 11.78 18.00
CA GLN A 77 -11.93 11.08 18.41
C GLN A 77 -10.70 11.76 17.78
N VAL A 78 -10.80 12.18 16.52
CA VAL A 78 -9.75 12.96 15.85
C VAL A 78 -9.42 14.25 16.62
N ARG A 79 -10.45 14.95 17.12
CA ARG A 79 -10.25 16.18 17.91
C ARG A 79 -9.54 15.92 19.24
N GLN A 80 -9.84 14.81 19.91
CA GLN A 80 -9.21 14.44 21.18
C GLN A 80 -7.74 14.03 20.99
N SER A 81 -7.41 13.42 19.85
CA SER A 81 -6.07 12.91 19.54
C SER A 81 -5.28 13.77 18.56
N ILE A 82 -5.68 15.03 18.32
CA ILE A 82 -5.08 15.86 17.26
C ILE A 82 -3.57 16.05 17.46
N GLY A 83 -3.13 16.21 18.71
CA GLY A 83 -1.70 16.34 19.04
C GLY A 83 -0.91 15.08 18.68
N GLN A 84 -1.48 13.90 18.94
CA GLN A 84 -0.86 12.62 18.59
C GLN A 84 -0.87 12.39 17.08
N ILE A 85 -1.95 12.76 16.39
CA ILE A 85 -2.04 12.70 14.92
C ILE A 85 -0.99 13.59 14.28
N VAL A 86 -0.85 14.83 14.73
CA VAL A 86 0.17 15.76 14.20
C VAL A 86 1.57 15.26 14.52
N SER A 87 1.81 14.76 15.73
CA SER A 87 3.10 14.19 16.11
C SER A 87 3.49 13.01 15.20
N THR A 88 2.56 12.10 14.93
CA THR A 88 2.84 10.92 14.11
C THR A 88 2.90 11.25 12.61
N ALA A 89 1.92 12.00 12.10
CA ALA A 89 1.83 12.28 10.66
C ALA A 89 2.84 13.32 10.17
N VAL A 90 3.31 14.23 11.03
CA VAL A 90 4.25 15.29 10.66
C VAL A 90 5.61 15.04 11.29
N ILE A 91 5.70 15.02 12.62
CA ILE A 91 7.00 14.98 13.32
C ILE A 91 7.71 13.66 13.04
N LEU A 92 7.03 12.53 13.23
CA LEU A 92 7.62 11.21 13.02
C LEU A 92 7.95 10.97 11.54
N VAL A 93 7.07 11.34 10.61
CA VAL A 93 7.31 11.20 9.16
C VAL A 93 8.52 12.03 8.72
N LEU A 94 8.64 13.28 9.15
CA LEU A 94 9.80 14.12 8.83
C LEU A 94 11.09 13.56 9.44
N ALA A 95 11.03 13.12 10.70
CA ALA A 95 12.17 12.51 11.37
C ALA A 95 12.63 11.24 10.63
N MET A 96 11.71 10.33 10.32
CA MET A 96 12.00 9.08 9.60
C MET A 96 12.52 9.34 8.19
N THR A 97 11.95 10.32 7.48
CA THR A 97 12.42 10.70 6.14
C THR A 97 13.85 11.22 6.18
N PHE A 98 14.17 12.08 7.16
CA PHE A 98 15.51 12.65 7.29
C PHE A 98 16.55 11.60 7.70
N VAL A 99 16.23 10.76 8.69
CA VAL A 99 17.09 9.67 9.15
C VAL A 99 17.32 8.64 8.03
N SER A 100 16.28 8.24 7.31
CA SER A 100 16.39 7.29 6.20
C SER A 100 17.16 7.88 5.01
N SER A 101 16.91 9.16 4.68
CA SER A 101 17.62 9.85 3.60
C SER A 101 19.11 9.98 3.92
N ALA A 102 19.45 10.36 5.16
CA ALA A 102 20.83 10.40 5.61
C ALA A 102 21.48 9.00 5.56
N GLY A 103 20.78 7.95 6.02
CA GLY A 103 21.26 6.57 5.96
C GLY A 103 21.55 6.10 4.52
N LEU A 104 20.65 6.41 3.58
CA LEU A 104 20.85 6.08 2.16
C LEU A 104 21.97 6.93 1.52
N ALA A 105 22.11 8.19 1.89
CA ALA A 105 23.20 9.04 1.42
C ALA A 105 24.57 8.52 1.87
N TRP A 106 24.66 7.93 3.07
CA TRP A 106 25.88 7.27 3.56
C TRP A 106 26.26 6.04 2.74
N LEU A 107 25.30 5.39 2.07
CA LEU A 107 25.54 4.28 1.14
C LEU A 107 25.95 4.77 -0.27
N GLY A 108 26.16 6.08 -0.45
CA GLY A 108 26.58 6.68 -1.72
C GLY A 108 25.43 7.02 -2.68
N ILE A 109 24.17 6.93 -2.23
CA ILE A 109 23.01 7.31 -3.03
C ILE A 109 22.90 8.84 -3.06
N PRO A 110 22.65 9.48 -4.23
CA PRO A 110 22.46 10.92 -4.31
C PRO A 110 21.37 11.41 -3.35
N VAL A 111 21.64 12.49 -2.59
CA VAL A 111 20.74 12.98 -1.53
C VAL A 111 19.31 13.21 -2.03
N ALA A 112 19.13 13.71 -3.26
CA ALA A 112 17.82 13.90 -3.85
C ALA A 112 17.06 12.58 -4.06
N LEU A 113 17.74 11.53 -4.53
CA LEU A 113 17.15 10.21 -4.72
C LEU A 113 16.89 9.52 -3.37
N ALA A 114 17.81 9.65 -2.42
CA ALA A 114 17.66 9.15 -1.06
C ALA A 114 16.44 9.78 -0.36
N ALA A 115 16.26 11.09 -0.49
CA ALA A 115 15.10 11.81 0.05
C ALA A 115 13.79 11.35 -0.61
N LEU A 116 13.79 11.17 -1.93
CA LEU A 116 12.63 10.69 -2.68
C LEU A 116 12.22 9.28 -2.25
N LEU A 117 13.17 8.33 -2.18
CA LEU A 117 12.92 6.96 -1.73
C LEU A 117 12.40 6.92 -0.29
N SER A 118 13.01 7.72 0.59
CA SER A 118 12.60 7.82 1.99
C SER A 118 11.17 8.37 2.12
N ALA A 119 10.84 9.44 1.39
CA ALA A 119 9.51 10.04 1.42
C ALA A 119 8.42 9.08 0.91
N LEU A 120 8.70 8.35 -0.17
CA LEU A 120 7.77 7.35 -0.72
C LEU A 120 7.53 6.19 0.26
N SER A 121 8.57 5.73 0.96
CA SER A 121 8.45 4.60 1.89
C SER A 121 7.86 4.97 3.24
N THR A 122 7.89 6.24 3.65
CA THR A 122 7.45 6.67 4.99
C THR A 122 5.93 6.87 5.07
N SER A 123 5.23 7.02 3.94
CA SER A 123 3.77 7.12 3.93
C SER A 123 3.14 5.81 4.41
N THR A 124 2.52 5.82 5.60
CA THR A 124 1.87 4.64 6.19
C THR A 124 0.47 4.40 5.61
N ASP A 125 0.17 3.16 5.23
CA ASP A 125 -1.14 2.71 4.75
C ASP A 125 -1.94 2.06 5.90
N ALA A 126 -3.07 2.65 6.26
CA ALA A 126 -3.91 2.18 7.36
C ALA A 126 -4.68 0.89 6.99
N THR A 127 -5.08 0.72 5.74
CA THR A 127 -5.71 -0.53 5.29
C THR A 127 -4.77 -1.72 5.40
N ALA A 128 -3.47 -1.50 5.16
CA ALA A 128 -2.47 -2.54 5.28
C ALA A 128 -2.21 -2.94 6.74
N THR A 129 -2.21 -1.98 7.67
CA THR A 129 -2.11 -2.28 9.10
C THR A 129 -3.34 -2.99 9.63
N ASP A 130 -4.54 -2.61 9.16
CA ASP A 130 -5.79 -3.27 9.53
C ASP A 130 -5.84 -4.71 8.99
N ALA A 131 -5.41 -4.94 7.75
CA ALA A 131 -5.37 -6.27 7.14
C ALA A 131 -4.41 -7.25 7.86
N VAL A 132 -3.34 -6.74 8.47
CA VAL A 132 -2.39 -7.56 9.25
C VAL A 132 -2.87 -7.76 10.69
N THR A 133 -3.57 -6.78 11.27
CA THR A 133 -4.05 -6.85 12.66
C THR A 133 -5.42 -7.52 12.78
N ALA A 134 -6.15 -7.69 11.68
CA ALA A 134 -7.42 -8.42 11.64
C ALA A 134 -7.26 -9.85 12.19
N GLY A 135 -7.95 -10.14 13.30
CA GLY A 135 -7.89 -11.44 13.98
C GLY A 135 -6.78 -11.57 15.04
N MET A 136 -6.00 -10.52 15.29
CA MET A 136 -5.05 -10.44 16.40
C MET A 136 -5.65 -9.67 17.59
N ILE A 137 -5.41 -10.15 18.81
CA ILE A 137 -5.74 -9.41 20.03
C ILE A 137 -4.66 -8.35 20.21
N MET A 138 -5.01 -7.09 19.97
CA MET A 138 -4.11 -5.97 20.21
C MET A 138 -4.12 -5.58 21.70
N PRO A 139 -2.95 -5.44 22.35
CA PRO A 139 -2.86 -4.98 23.74
C PRO A 139 -3.22 -3.49 23.90
#